data_AF-A0A090R4J1-F1
#
_entry.id   AF-A0A090R4J1-F1
#
_cell.length_a   1.000
_cell.length_b   1.000
_cell.length_c   1.000
_cell.angle_alpha   90.00
_cell.angle_beta   90.00
_cell.angle_gamma   90.00
#
_symmetry.space_group_name_H-M   'P 1'
#
loop_
_entity.id
_entity.type
_entity.pdbx_description
1 polymer ?
#
loop_
_entity_poly.entity_id
_entity_poly.type
_entity_poly.pdbx_seq_one_letter_code
_entity_poly.pdbx_strand_id
1 'polypeptide(L)'
;MSTYIPLFPPLLAIVLAISTRKAYVAIFSGIVVGAVILAPSLADAIQEACTTFMLTVASPGTVQSLIFILMIGAIIHLLQRSGAINRALYLLSVKRQFIKGRTQAQLLAFVAGLLMCLEGIGSMMVVGVVGAHCSSDTTYHRKSLPLSPIVPAHPLLGCCLSAVRACF
;
A
#
# COMPACT_ATOMS: atom_id res chain seq x y z
N MET A 1 22.40 -19.84 19.92
CA MET A 1 22.24 -19.18 18.60
C MET A 1 22.08 -17.70 18.83
N SER A 2 22.87 -16.89 18.15
CA SER A 2 22.86 -15.44 18.30
C SER A 2 21.56 -14.83 17.77
N THR A 3 20.75 -14.23 18.65
CA THR A 3 19.40 -13.71 18.36
C THR A 3 19.35 -12.61 17.28
N TYR A 4 20.48 -12.04 16.89
CA TYR A 4 20.57 -10.89 15.98
C TYR A 4 20.70 -11.23 14.49
N ILE A 5 21.06 -12.47 14.12
CA ILE A 5 21.23 -12.86 12.71
C ILE A 5 19.94 -12.69 11.87
N PRO A 6 18.73 -13.04 12.36
CA PRO A 6 17.50 -12.90 11.59
C PRO A 6 17.13 -11.45 11.25
N LEU A 7 17.67 -10.48 11.98
CA LEU A 7 17.41 -9.05 11.74
C LEU A 7 18.22 -8.48 10.58
N PHE A 8 19.28 -9.18 10.16
CA PHE A 8 20.19 -8.70 9.13
C PHE A 8 19.56 -8.63 7.72
N PRO A 9 18.87 -9.69 7.22
CA PRO A 9 18.20 -9.64 5.92
C PRO A 9 17.17 -8.50 5.74
N PRO A 10 16.23 -8.26 6.68
CA PRO A 10 15.26 -7.17 6.53
C PRO A 10 15.92 -5.79 6.62
N LEU A 11 16.95 -5.62 7.46
CA LEU A 11 17.66 -4.35 7.56
C LEU A 11 18.38 -4.01 6.25
N LEU A 12 19.05 -5.00 5.65
CA LEU A 12 19.70 -4.87 4.36
C LEU A 12 18.67 -4.55 3.25
N ALA A 13 17.52 -5.21 3.26
CA ALA A 13 16.43 -4.95 2.31
C ALA A 13 15.92 -3.52 2.41
N ILE A 14 15.73 -2.97 3.62
CA ILE A 14 15.28 -1.58 3.80
C ILE A 14 16.30 -0.58 3.22
N VAL A 15 17.59 -0.78 3.52
CA VAL A 15 18.66 0.10 3.02
C VAL A 15 18.71 0.06 1.48
N LEU A 16 18.63 -1.13 0.89
CA LEU A 16 18.55 -1.31 -0.56
C LEU A 16 17.29 -0.67 -1.15
N ALA A 17 16.12 -0.80 -0.52
CA ALA A 17 14.88 -0.21 -1.01
C ALA A 17 14.99 1.31 -1.16
N ILE A 18 15.62 1.98 -0.20
CA ILE A 18 15.83 3.44 -0.20
C ILE A 18 16.84 3.84 -1.29
N SER A 19 17.94 3.10 -1.43
CA SER A 19 18.98 3.41 -2.41
C SER A 19 18.53 3.18 -3.85
N THR A 20 17.94 2.01 -4.15
CA THR A 20 17.61 1.62 -5.53
C THR A 20 16.26 2.20 -6.00
N ARG A 21 15.46 2.79 -5.09
CA ARG A 21 14.07 3.21 -5.31
C ARG A 21 13.19 2.15 -6.00
N LYS A 22 13.54 0.87 -5.83
CA LYS A 22 12.90 -0.29 -6.47
C LYS A 22 12.65 -1.36 -5.41
N ALA A 23 11.41 -1.46 -4.95
CA ALA A 23 11.02 -2.40 -3.88
C ALA A 23 11.27 -3.87 -4.26
N TYR A 24 11.01 -4.24 -5.51
CA TYR A 24 11.21 -5.62 -5.99
C TYR A 24 12.66 -6.10 -5.85
N VAL A 25 13.61 -5.23 -6.19
CA VAL A 25 15.05 -5.54 -6.10
C VAL A 25 15.47 -5.71 -4.63
N ALA A 26 14.93 -4.86 -3.75
CA ALA A 26 15.21 -4.92 -2.32
C ALA A 26 14.73 -6.24 -1.69
N ILE A 27 13.47 -6.61 -1.94
CA ILE A 27 12.90 -7.86 -1.39
C ILE A 27 13.66 -9.07 -1.92
N PHE A 28 13.95 -9.12 -3.22
CA PHE A 28 14.72 -10.22 -3.82
C PHE A 28 16.10 -10.37 -3.18
N SER A 29 16.85 -9.27 -3.03
CA SER A 29 18.16 -9.30 -2.40
C SER A 29 18.12 -9.75 -0.93
N GLY A 30 17.08 -9.36 -0.18
CA GLY A 30 16.89 -9.79 1.20
C GLY A 30 16.64 -11.30 1.31
N ILE A 31 15.82 -11.87 0.42
CA ILE A 31 15.56 -13.32 0.38
C ILE A 31 16.84 -14.09 0.05
N VAL A 32 17.61 -13.64 -0.96
CA VAL A 32 18.88 -14.29 -1.33
C VAL A 32 19.88 -14.27 -0.18
N VAL A 33 20.05 -13.12 0.48
CA VAL A 33 20.96 -13.01 1.63
C VAL A 33 20.48 -13.86 2.81
N GLY A 34 19.18 -13.91 3.07
CA GLY A 34 18.60 -14.79 4.08
C GLY A 34 18.86 -16.28 3.79
N ALA A 35 18.71 -16.71 2.54
CA ALA A 35 18.95 -18.09 2.13
C ALA A 35 20.44 -18.48 2.19
N VAL A 36 21.34 -17.56 1.83
CA VAL A 36 22.80 -17.76 1.93
C VAL A 36 23.27 -17.87 3.39
N ILE A 37 22.55 -17.25 4.35
CA ILE A 37 22.86 -17.42 5.78
C ILE A 37 22.47 -18.82 6.28
N LEU A 38 21.41 -19.42 5.71
CA LEU A 38 20.93 -20.75 6.10
C LEU A 38 21.69 -21.89 5.41
N ALA A 39 22.14 -21.70 4.18
CA ALA A 39 22.77 -22.73 3.36
C ALA A 39 24.29 -22.55 3.23
N PRO A 40 25.09 -23.64 3.27
CA PRO A 40 26.55 -23.56 3.18
C PRO A 40 27.08 -23.28 1.76
N SER A 41 26.27 -23.48 0.72
CA SER A 41 26.65 -23.27 -0.68
C SER A 41 25.60 -22.44 -1.44
N LEU A 42 26.03 -21.74 -2.50
CA LEU A 42 25.14 -20.88 -3.29
C LEU A 42 24.07 -21.68 -4.05
N ALA A 43 24.38 -22.90 -4.47
CA ALA A 43 23.42 -23.78 -5.14
C ALA A 43 22.30 -24.22 -4.17
N ASP A 44 22.69 -24.62 -2.95
CA ASP A 44 21.74 -25.01 -1.90
C ASP A 44 20.90 -23.82 -1.44
N ALA A 45 21.47 -22.61 -1.39
CA ALA A 45 20.74 -21.39 -1.03
C ALA A 45 19.59 -21.08 -2.01
N ILE A 46 19.79 -21.31 -3.31
CA ILE A 46 18.74 -21.09 -4.32
C ILE A 46 17.62 -22.12 -4.15
N GLN A 47 18.00 -23.38 -3.92
CA GLN A 47 17.03 -24.44 -3.66
C GLN A 47 16.22 -24.14 -2.40
N GLU A 48 16.88 -23.70 -1.33
CA GLU A 48 16.26 -23.40 -0.04
C GLU A 48 15.37 -22.15 -0.11
N ALA A 49 15.74 -21.15 -0.90
CA ALA A 49 14.88 -20.00 -1.17
C ALA A 49 13.58 -20.42 -1.87
N CYS A 50 13.68 -21.32 -2.86
CA CYS A 50 12.52 -21.85 -3.59
C CYS A 50 11.61 -22.71 -2.71
N THR A 51 12.18 -23.61 -1.91
CA THR A 51 11.40 -24.46 -0.99
C THR A 51 10.69 -23.62 0.06
N THR A 52 11.40 -22.68 0.68
CA THR A 52 10.84 -21.76 1.69
C THR A 52 9.73 -20.89 1.11
N PHE A 53 9.89 -20.40 -0.13
CA PHE A 53 8.85 -19.66 -0.83
C PHE A 53 7.59 -20.51 -1.05
N MET A 54 7.74 -21.74 -1.56
CA MET A 54 6.62 -22.66 -1.75
C MET A 54 5.90 -22.98 -0.43
N LEU A 55 6.65 -23.21 0.65
CA LEU A 55 6.09 -23.47 1.98
C LEU A 55 5.30 -22.26 2.51
N THR A 56 5.81 -21.05 2.30
CA THR A 56 5.14 -19.81 2.72
C THR A 56 3.83 -19.61 1.94
N VAL A 57 3.85 -19.82 0.62
CA VAL A 57 2.66 -19.70 -0.24
C VAL A 57 1.63 -20.80 0.07
N ALA A 58 2.06 -22.01 0.42
CA ALA A 58 1.17 -23.10 0.79
C ALA A 58 0.56 -22.95 2.20
N SER A 59 1.07 -22.02 3.01
CA SER A 59 0.55 -21.83 4.38
C SER A 59 -0.89 -21.30 4.36
N PRO A 60 -1.80 -21.88 5.16
CA PRO A 60 -3.24 -21.55 5.09
C PRO A 60 -3.53 -20.08 5.38
N GLY A 61 -2.78 -19.48 6.31
CA GLY A 61 -2.91 -18.05 6.64
C GLY A 61 -2.54 -17.14 5.46
N THR A 62 -1.45 -17.44 4.75
CA THR A 62 -1.00 -16.66 3.59
C THR A 62 -1.99 -16.78 2.44
N VAL A 63 -2.50 -17.99 2.17
CA VAL A 63 -3.52 -18.22 1.14
C VAL A 63 -4.80 -17.45 1.44
N GLN A 64 -5.26 -17.47 2.70
CA GLN A 64 -6.46 -16.76 3.11
C GLN A 64 -6.32 -15.23 2.90
N SER A 65 -5.20 -14.64 3.33
CA SER A 65 -4.91 -13.22 3.08
C SER A 65 -4.80 -12.91 1.58
N LEU A 66 -4.12 -13.76 0.80
CA LEU A 66 -4.00 -13.57 -0.65
C LEU A 66 -5.37 -13.51 -1.34
N ILE A 67 -6.26 -14.45 -1.00
CA ILE A 67 -7.63 -14.48 -1.53
C ILE A 67 -8.39 -13.23 -1.10
N PHE A 68 -8.25 -12.79 0.15
CA PHE A 68 -8.92 -11.60 0.67
C PHE A 68 -8.50 -10.32 -0.07
N ILE A 69 -7.19 -10.10 -0.28
CA ILE A 69 -6.67 -8.94 -1.03
C ILE A 69 -7.14 -8.97 -2.48
N LEU A 70 -7.16 -10.16 -3.11
CA LEU A 70 -7.63 -10.32 -4.48
C LEU A 70 -9.11 -9.97 -4.60
N MET A 71 -9.93 -10.38 -3.63
CA MET A 71 -11.35 -10.05 -3.55
C MET A 71 -11.56 -8.53 -3.41
N ILE A 72 -10.85 -7.88 -2.48
CA ILE A 72 -10.91 -6.42 -2.29
C ILE A 72 -10.47 -5.70 -3.56
N GLY A 73 -9.37 -6.14 -4.19
CA GLY A 73 -8.88 -5.59 -5.44
C GLY A 73 -9.92 -5.68 -6.56
N ALA A 74 -10.60 -6.83 -6.69
CA ALA A 74 -11.66 -7.04 -7.67
C ALA A 74 -12.87 -6.12 -7.42
N ILE A 75 -13.32 -6.01 -6.16
CA ILE A 75 -14.43 -5.12 -5.78
C ILE A 75 -14.08 -3.67 -6.11
N ILE A 76 -12.89 -3.20 -5.70
CA ILE A 76 -12.45 -1.83 -5.96
C ILE A 76 -12.37 -1.57 -7.47
N HIS A 77 -11.82 -2.50 -8.25
CA HIS A 77 -11.70 -2.37 -9.69
C HIS A 77 -13.08 -2.28 -10.38
N LEU A 78 -14.04 -3.11 -9.96
CA LEU A 78 -15.43 -3.00 -10.43
C LEU A 78 -16.05 -1.66 -10.04
N LEU A 79 -15.83 -1.19 -8.81
CA LEU A 79 -16.35 0.08 -8.32
C LEU A 79 -15.81 1.28 -9.12
N GLN A 80 -14.54 1.22 -9.51
CA GLN A 80 -13.91 2.19 -10.41
C GLN A 80 -14.51 2.14 -11.81
N ARG A 81 -14.66 0.94 -12.39
CA ARG A 81 -15.18 0.79 -13.76
C ARG A 81 -16.65 1.19 -13.88
N SER A 82 -17.46 0.93 -12.85
CA SER A 82 -18.88 1.31 -12.82
C SER A 82 -19.10 2.82 -12.64
N GLY A 83 -18.05 3.61 -12.36
CA GLY A 83 -18.20 5.03 -12.02
C GLY A 83 -19.02 5.27 -10.75
N ALA A 84 -19.24 4.23 -9.94
CA ALA A 84 -20.01 4.29 -8.71
C ALA A 84 -19.38 5.26 -7.71
N ILE A 85 -18.04 5.29 -7.67
CA ILE A 85 -17.26 6.19 -6.83
C ILE A 85 -17.51 7.65 -7.22
N ASN A 86 -17.43 7.99 -8.53
CA ASN A 86 -17.69 9.33 -9.05
C ASN A 86 -19.11 9.81 -8.75
N ARG A 87 -20.12 8.96 -8.97
CA ARG A 87 -21.53 9.29 -8.69
C ARG A 87 -21.80 9.43 -7.19
N ALA A 88 -21.21 8.57 -6.35
CA ALA A 88 -21.37 8.65 -4.91
C ALA A 88 -20.82 9.97 -4.35
N LEU A 89 -19.63 10.38 -4.80
CA LEU A 89 -19.02 11.66 -4.43
C LEU A 89 -19.83 12.87 -4.92
N TYR A 90 -20.30 12.83 -6.17
CA TYR A 90 -21.18 13.89 -6.70
C TYR A 90 -22.46 14.03 -5.87
N LEU A 91 -23.12 12.92 -5.51
CA LEU A 91 -24.31 12.93 -4.67
C LEU A 91 -24.02 13.43 -3.25
N LEU A 92 -22.87 13.08 -2.67
CA LEU A 92 -22.44 13.57 -1.35
C LEU A 92 -22.15 15.07 -1.37
N SER A 93 -21.58 15.59 -2.45
CA SER A 93 -21.32 17.02 -2.65
C SER A 93 -22.64 17.82 -2.82
N VAL A 94 -23.56 17.33 -3.66
CA VAL A 94 -24.82 18.01 -3.98
C VAL A 94 -25.85 17.90 -2.86
N LYS A 95 -26.07 16.72 -2.27
CA LYS A 95 -27.15 16.50 -1.28
C LYS A 95 -26.78 16.87 0.16
N ARG A 96 -25.51 16.76 0.56
CA ARG A 96 -25.12 16.93 1.97
C ARG A 96 -24.39 18.23 2.29
N GLN A 97 -23.88 19.01 1.32
CA GLN A 97 -23.06 20.21 1.56
C GLN A 97 -21.87 19.98 2.54
N PHE A 98 -21.52 18.71 2.81
CA PHE A 98 -20.57 18.30 3.87
C PHE A 98 -19.12 18.31 3.40
N ILE A 99 -18.87 18.65 2.13
CA ILE A 99 -17.54 18.66 1.52
C ILE A 99 -17.39 19.97 0.75
N LYS A 100 -17.33 21.09 1.48
CA LYS A 100 -16.93 22.39 0.89
C LYS A 100 -15.44 22.68 1.12
N GLY A 101 -14.82 22.03 2.11
CA GLY A 101 -13.45 22.31 2.54
C GLY A 101 -12.48 21.14 2.33
N ARG A 102 -11.22 21.47 2.03
CA ARG A 102 -10.10 20.51 1.90
C ARG A 102 -10.00 19.57 3.10
N THR A 103 -10.26 20.07 4.31
CA THR A 103 -10.17 19.33 5.57
C THR A 103 -11.21 18.21 5.67
N GLN A 104 -12.42 18.40 5.13
CA GLN A 104 -13.51 17.41 5.20
C GLN A 104 -13.24 16.24 4.23
N ALA A 105 -12.71 16.55 3.04
CA ALA A 105 -12.28 15.52 2.09
C ALA A 105 -11.12 14.68 2.65
N GLN A 106 -10.19 15.33 3.34
CA GLN A 106 -9.07 14.65 4.01
C GLN A 106 -9.54 13.78 5.18
N LEU A 107 -10.51 14.24 5.99
CA LEU A 107 -11.07 13.47 7.09
C LEU A 107 -11.80 12.20 6.59
N LEU A 108 -12.52 12.30 5.48
CA LEU A 108 -13.22 11.15 4.88
C LEU A 108 -12.24 10.07 4.43
N ALA A 109 -11.15 10.47 3.77
CA ALA A 109 -10.08 9.55 3.36
C ALA A 109 -9.38 8.90 4.57
N PHE A 110 -9.17 9.68 5.64
CA PHE A 110 -8.58 9.19 6.88
C PHE A 110 -9.46 8.15 7.57
N VAL A 111 -10.76 8.43 7.72
CA VAL A 111 -11.73 7.50 8.34
C VAL A 111 -11.89 6.23 7.49
N ALA A 112 -11.93 6.36 6.16
CA ALA A 112 -11.99 5.20 5.26
C ALA A 112 -10.75 4.31 5.35
N GLY A 113 -9.56 4.92 5.50
CA GLY A 113 -8.32 4.18 5.75
C GLY A 113 -8.30 3.49 7.12
N LEU A 114 -8.77 4.16 8.17
CA LEU A 114 -8.86 3.62 9.53
C LEU A 114 -9.81 2.42 9.60
N LEU A 115 -10.98 2.52 8.97
CA LEU A 115 -11.97 1.43 8.86
C LEU A 115 -11.40 0.19 8.15
N MET A 116 -10.44 0.38 7.24
CA MET A 116 -9.85 -0.67 6.41
C MET A 116 -8.52 -1.21 6.96
N CYS A 117 -8.13 -0.86 8.19
CA CYS A 117 -6.83 -1.26 8.76
C CYS A 117 -6.72 -2.76 9.15
N LEU A 118 -7.65 -3.60 8.67
CA LEU A 118 -7.59 -5.06 8.84
C LEU A 118 -6.38 -5.67 8.12
N GLU A 119 -5.98 -5.10 6.98
CA GLU A 119 -4.82 -5.55 6.23
C GLU A 119 -4.09 -4.36 5.59
N GLY A 120 -2.78 -4.26 5.82
CA GLY A 120 -2.00 -3.05 5.50
C GLY A 120 -2.01 -2.65 4.02
N ILE A 121 -2.24 -3.59 3.11
CA ILE A 121 -2.31 -3.32 1.67
C ILE A 121 -3.71 -2.82 1.26
N GLY A 122 -4.77 -3.30 1.93
CA GLY A 122 -6.15 -2.89 1.67
C GLY A 122 -6.41 -1.43 2.01
N SER A 123 -5.91 -0.97 3.15
CA SER A 123 -6.01 0.44 3.56
C SER A 123 -5.30 1.37 2.57
N MET A 124 -4.11 1.01 2.07
CA MET A 124 -3.39 1.79 1.05
C MET A 124 -4.16 1.90 -0.27
N MET A 125 -4.79 0.80 -0.72
CA MET A 125 -5.62 0.79 -1.92
C MET A 125 -6.83 1.72 -1.77
N VAL A 126 -7.56 1.63 -0.65
CA VAL A 126 -8.75 2.46 -0.40
C VAL A 126 -8.37 3.94 -0.29
N VAL A 127 -7.30 4.28 0.44
CA VAL A 127 -6.80 5.65 0.53
C VAL A 127 -6.38 6.18 -0.85
N GLY A 128 -5.75 5.35 -1.68
CA GLY A 128 -5.39 5.71 -3.05
C GLY A 128 -6.61 6.02 -3.91
N VAL A 129 -7.65 5.18 -3.84
CA VAL A 129 -8.91 5.40 -4.56
C VAL A 129 -9.59 6.67 -4.06
N VAL A 130 -9.80 6.83 -2.75
CA VAL A 130 -10.49 8.01 -2.21
C VAL A 130 -9.68 9.29 -2.46
N GLY A 131 -8.36 9.24 -2.27
CA GLY A 131 -7.46 10.37 -2.47
C GLY A 131 -7.41 10.87 -3.91
N ALA A 132 -7.37 9.95 -4.89
CA ALA A 132 -7.43 10.31 -6.30
C ALA A 132 -8.72 11.10 -6.62
N HIS A 133 -9.87 10.64 -6.13
CA HIS A 133 -11.15 11.28 -6.44
C HIS A 133 -11.38 12.61 -5.70
N CYS A 134 -10.98 12.72 -4.43
CA CYS A 134 -11.04 13.99 -3.70
C CYS A 134 -10.15 15.08 -4.33
N SER A 135 -9.02 14.69 -4.94
CA SER A 135 -8.14 15.64 -5.63
C SER A 135 -8.76 16.20 -6.91
N SER A 136 -9.55 15.42 -7.64
CA SER A 136 -10.26 15.88 -8.85
C SER A 136 -11.40 16.87 -8.56
N ASP A 137 -12.17 16.69 -7.47
CA ASP A 137 -13.26 17.61 -7.12
C ASP A 137 -12.75 19.00 -6.68
N THR A 138 -11.56 19.07 -6.08
CA THR A 138 -10.97 20.36 -5.68
C THR A 138 -10.46 21.18 -6.88
N THR A 139 -10.34 20.56 -8.06
CA THR A 139 -9.69 21.14 -9.25
C THR A 139 -10.65 21.92 -10.15
N TYR A 140 -11.97 21.86 -9.94
CA TYR A 140 -12.92 22.69 -10.70
C TYR A 140 -12.86 24.19 -10.31
N HIS A 141 -12.39 24.53 -9.11
CA HIS A 141 -12.28 25.92 -8.65
C HIS A 141 -10.95 26.62 -8.97
N ARG A 142 -9.98 25.96 -9.62
CA ARG A 142 -8.69 26.62 -9.95
C ARG A 142 -8.03 25.99 -11.19
N LYS A 143 -8.27 26.57 -12.36
CA LYS A 143 -7.50 26.28 -13.58
C LYS A 143 -5.99 26.48 -13.34
N SER A 144 -5.21 25.70 -14.11
CA SER A 144 -3.79 25.89 -14.44
C SER A 144 -2.75 25.27 -13.50
N LEU A 145 -2.36 24.01 -13.71
CA LEU A 145 -0.95 23.58 -13.65
C LEU A 145 -0.79 22.23 -14.40
N PRO A 146 0.23 22.08 -15.27
CA PRO A 146 0.44 20.88 -16.06
C PRO A 146 1.12 19.78 -15.24
N LEU A 147 0.76 18.54 -15.57
CA LEU A 147 1.45 17.26 -15.31
C LEU A 147 2.45 17.17 -14.15
N SER A 148 2.07 16.36 -13.16
CA SER A 148 2.83 15.16 -12.80
C SER A 148 1.89 14.15 -12.10
N PRO A 149 1.80 12.88 -12.53
CA PRO A 149 1.03 11.83 -11.86
C PRO A 149 1.78 11.28 -10.63
N ILE A 150 2.39 12.18 -9.86
CA ILE A 150 3.05 11.86 -8.60
C ILE A 150 2.27 12.65 -7.56
N VAL A 151 1.51 11.91 -6.76
CA VAL A 151 0.83 12.31 -5.52
C VAL A 151 1.43 13.60 -4.93
N PRO A 152 0.69 14.73 -4.82
CA PRO A 152 1.24 15.96 -4.25
C PRO A 152 1.58 15.74 -2.77
N ALA A 153 2.88 15.74 -2.50
CA ALA A 153 3.52 15.15 -1.34
C ALA A 153 3.75 16.09 -0.13
N HIS A 154 2.97 17.17 0.08
CA HIS A 154 3.35 18.14 1.14
C HIS A 154 2.34 18.40 2.26
N PRO A 155 1.01 18.31 2.08
CA PRO A 155 0.07 18.27 3.21
C PRO A 155 -0.44 16.85 3.52
N LEU A 156 -0.49 15.97 2.51
CA LEU A 156 -0.96 14.59 2.64
C LEU A 156 0.11 13.67 3.25
N LEU A 157 1.40 13.97 3.08
CA LEU A 157 2.49 13.14 3.61
C LEU A 157 2.53 13.15 5.14
N GLY A 158 2.19 14.27 5.79
CA GLY A 158 2.08 14.37 7.24
C GLY A 158 0.94 13.52 7.81
N CYS A 159 -0.24 13.53 7.17
CA CYS A 159 -1.39 12.72 7.61
C CYS A 159 -1.30 11.25 7.17
N CYS A 160 -0.72 10.94 6.01
CA CYS A 160 -0.39 9.56 5.64
C CYS A 160 0.67 8.98 6.59
N LEU A 161 1.73 9.72 6.96
CA LEU A 161 2.66 9.25 7.99
C LEU A 161 1.97 9.11 9.34
N SER A 162 1.07 10.01 9.72
CA SER A 162 0.35 9.92 11.00
C SER A 162 -0.67 8.77 11.03
N ALA A 163 -1.28 8.43 9.89
CA ALA A 163 -2.15 7.26 9.76
C ALA A 163 -1.36 5.95 9.73
N VAL A 164 -0.23 5.92 9.01
CA VAL A 164 0.71 4.79 8.99
C VAL A 164 1.29 4.55 10.39
N ARG A 165 1.64 5.61 11.13
CA ARG A 165 2.19 5.55 12.50
C ARG A 165 1.14 5.29 13.58
N ALA A 166 -0.15 5.35 13.25
CA ALA A 166 -1.24 4.96 14.14
C ALA A 166 -1.70 3.50 13.89
N CYS A 167 -1.35 2.92 12.74
CA CYS A 167 -1.65 1.53 12.37
C CYS A 167 -0.44 0.59 12.48
N PHE A 168 0.76 1.09 12.81
CA PHE A 168 1.97 0.32 13.08
C PHE A 168 2.52 0.65 14.48
#